data_AF-A0A836GKE8-F1
#
_entry.id   AF-A0A836GKE8-F1
#
_cell.length_a   1.000
_cell.length_b   1.000
_cell.length_c   1.000
_cell.angle_alpha   90.00
_cell.angle_beta   90.00
_cell.angle_gamma   90.00
#
_symmetry.space_group_name_H-M   'P 1'
#
loop_
_entity.id
_entity.type
_entity.pdbx_description
1 polymer ?
#
loop_
_entity_poly.entity_id
_entity_poly.type
_entity_poly.pdbx_seq_one_letter_code
_entity_poly.pdbx_strand_id
1 'polypeptide(L)'
;MEDPVAPMAVVTPWTVEGDVNYDRLIKNFGCQAIDEKLLERVERLTGKKPHRFLRRGIFFSHRDLNLILDAYEGGQPFYLYTGRGPSSESMHVGHLIPFMFTKWLQDTFKVPLVIQLTDDEKFFFKDLTMEEIDKMTTENLKDIIAFGFDPELTFIFRDFEYVGQMYRIVARIEKAYTASQVRGCFGFKMEDNCGRWMFPAIQAAPSFSAAFPHIFPLEKGNVFCMIPQAIDQDPYFRLTRDVAPRLGYLKPAVIHSKFFPGLSGLKGKMSSSAGAAVFLTDTPKMIKDKINKHAFSGGGADKKEQLLLGGNTSVDVPVQWLRFFLEDDEELRRIQKDYMLGRIMTGAVKKVLIQTLTSIVTAHQEARRKVTDTDTELFTAVRPMGPAKETAETRT
;
A
#
# COMPACT_ATOMS: atom_id res chain seq x y z
N MET A 1 -11.77 39.55 0.24
CA MET A 1 -10.48 39.12 0.78
C MET A 1 -10.40 37.63 0.52
N GLU A 2 -9.72 37.22 -0.54
CA GLU A 2 -9.39 35.81 -0.72
C GLU A 2 -8.42 35.41 0.39
N ASP A 3 -8.77 34.37 1.14
CA ASP A 3 -7.86 33.77 2.12
C ASP A 3 -6.54 33.42 1.41
N PRO A 4 -5.37 33.72 2.00
CA PRO A 4 -4.10 33.32 1.43
C PRO A 4 -4.12 31.79 1.29
N VAL A 5 -3.95 31.31 0.07
CA VAL A 5 -3.91 29.87 -0.25
C VAL A 5 -2.86 29.24 0.65
N ALA A 6 -3.32 28.49 1.67
CA ALA A 6 -2.43 27.76 2.56
C ALA A 6 -1.41 26.96 1.73
N PRO A 7 -0.12 26.98 2.09
CA PRO A 7 0.92 26.33 1.31
C PRO A 7 0.55 24.87 1.08
N MET A 8 0.65 24.44 -0.19
CA MET A 8 0.26 23.09 -0.58
C MET A 8 1.14 22.06 0.12
N ALA A 9 0.52 20.98 0.60
CA ALA A 9 1.25 19.81 1.04
C ALA A 9 2.09 19.24 -0.12
N VAL A 10 3.36 18.94 0.15
CA VAL A 10 4.27 18.28 -0.79
C VAL A 10 4.00 16.79 -0.69
N VAL A 11 3.61 16.15 -1.79
CA VAL A 11 3.36 14.70 -1.86
C VAL A 11 4.13 14.12 -3.03
N THR A 12 5.20 13.41 -2.72
CA THR A 12 6.04 12.65 -3.67
C THR A 12 6.24 11.23 -3.14
N PRO A 13 6.75 10.29 -3.96
CA PRO A 13 7.07 8.93 -3.48
C PRO A 13 8.05 8.89 -2.29
N TRP A 14 8.83 9.96 -2.08
CA TRP A 14 9.86 10.02 -1.04
C TRP A 14 9.49 10.94 0.13
N THR A 15 8.65 11.96 -0.09
CA THR A 15 8.38 13.01 0.90
C THR A 15 6.89 13.35 0.96
N VAL A 16 6.35 13.40 2.19
CA VAL A 16 5.02 13.90 2.49
C VAL A 16 5.12 14.97 3.59
N GLU A 17 4.91 16.24 3.24
CA GLU A 17 5.01 17.37 4.15
C GLU A 17 3.76 18.25 4.08
N GLY A 18 3.27 18.71 5.24
CA GLY A 18 2.08 19.57 5.36
C GLY A 18 0.77 18.82 5.66
N ASP A 19 -0.31 19.59 5.75
CA ASP A 19 -1.67 19.07 5.97
C ASP A 19 -2.30 18.62 4.65
N VAL A 20 -2.42 17.31 4.45
CA VAL A 20 -2.89 16.73 3.18
C VAL A 20 -4.42 16.87 3.06
N ASN A 21 -4.86 17.77 2.20
CA ASN A 21 -6.25 17.82 1.77
C ASN A 21 -6.49 16.81 0.64
N TYR A 22 -7.07 15.67 1.00
CA TYR A 22 -7.29 14.55 0.07
C TYR A 22 -8.27 14.87 -1.07
N ASP A 23 -9.28 15.72 -0.86
CA ASP A 23 -10.22 16.12 -1.93
C ASP A 23 -9.54 17.00 -2.98
N ARG A 24 -8.68 17.92 -2.52
CA ARG A 24 -7.84 18.71 -3.43
C ARG A 24 -6.84 17.83 -4.15
N LEU A 25 -6.30 16.80 -3.48
CA LEU A 25 -5.35 15.87 -4.07
C LEU A 25 -5.98 15.02 -5.17
N ILE A 26 -7.24 14.58 -5.01
CA ILE A 26 -8.03 13.93 -6.08
C ILE A 26 -8.08 14.82 -7.32
N LYS A 27 -8.43 16.11 -7.17
CA LYS A 27 -8.52 17.06 -8.29
C LYS A 27 -7.16 17.28 -8.95
N ASN A 28 -6.12 17.51 -8.16
CA ASN A 28 -4.77 17.78 -8.65
C ASN A 28 -4.18 16.59 -9.40
N PHE A 29 -4.44 15.38 -8.92
CA PHE A 29 -3.91 14.17 -9.55
C PHE A 29 -4.85 13.71 -10.69
N GLY A 30 -6.09 14.21 -10.77
CA GLY A 30 -7.08 13.79 -11.76
C GLY A 30 -7.62 12.39 -11.49
N CYS A 31 -7.72 12.01 -10.22
CA CYS A 31 -8.32 10.75 -9.77
C CYS A 31 -9.85 10.91 -9.60
N GLN A 32 -10.55 9.80 -9.38
CA GLN A 32 -11.97 9.77 -9.03
C GLN A 32 -12.12 9.37 -7.56
N ALA A 33 -13.10 9.94 -6.85
CA ALA A 33 -13.43 9.52 -5.49
C ALA A 33 -14.14 8.15 -5.49
N ILE A 34 -13.92 7.36 -4.45
CA ILE A 34 -14.73 6.15 -4.20
C ILE A 34 -16.00 6.61 -3.48
N ASP A 35 -17.14 6.52 -4.17
CA ASP A 35 -18.44 6.90 -3.64
C ASP A 35 -19.26 5.69 -3.17
N GLU A 36 -20.41 5.96 -2.55
CA GLU A 36 -21.29 4.91 -2.00
C GLU A 36 -21.77 3.94 -3.10
N LYS A 37 -22.06 4.45 -4.30
CA LYS A 37 -22.49 3.62 -5.43
C LYS A 37 -21.42 2.60 -5.83
N LEU A 38 -20.14 3.00 -5.79
CA LEU A 38 -19.04 2.11 -6.05
C LEU A 38 -18.87 1.07 -4.94
N LEU A 39 -19.12 1.43 -3.68
CA LEU A 39 -19.13 0.48 -2.56
C LEU A 39 -20.25 -0.56 -2.70
N GLU A 40 -21.47 -0.12 -3.00
CA GLU A 40 -22.62 -0.98 -3.28
C GLU A 40 -22.34 -1.92 -4.46
N ARG A 41 -21.68 -1.42 -5.51
CA ARG A 41 -21.28 -2.23 -6.66
C ARG A 41 -20.26 -3.30 -6.28
N VAL A 42 -19.24 -2.96 -5.49
CA VAL A 42 -18.26 -3.93 -4.99
C VAL A 42 -18.95 -5.01 -4.16
N GLU A 43 -19.87 -4.64 -3.26
CA GLU A 43 -20.63 -5.59 -2.45
C GLU A 43 -21.49 -6.52 -3.30
N ARG A 44 -22.24 -5.96 -4.26
CA ARG A 44 -23.11 -6.72 -5.16
C ARG A 44 -22.32 -7.73 -5.99
N LEU A 45 -21.21 -7.32 -6.59
CA LEU A 45 -20.42 -8.18 -7.46
C LEU A 45 -19.68 -9.28 -6.69
N THR A 46 -19.21 -8.96 -5.48
CA THR A 46 -18.38 -9.90 -4.71
C THR A 46 -19.16 -10.74 -3.71
N GLY A 47 -20.41 -10.37 -3.41
CA GLY A 47 -21.21 -10.96 -2.35
C GLY A 47 -20.62 -10.76 -0.94
N LYS A 48 -19.63 -9.87 -0.79
CA LYS A 48 -18.95 -9.61 0.47
C LYS A 48 -19.09 -8.15 0.87
N LYS A 49 -19.27 -7.92 2.18
CA LYS A 49 -19.22 -6.58 2.77
C LYS A 49 -17.91 -5.88 2.37
N PRO A 50 -17.93 -4.67 1.77
CA PRO A 50 -16.71 -3.98 1.33
C PRO A 50 -15.74 -3.81 2.48
N HIS A 51 -14.43 -3.94 2.27
CA HIS A 51 -13.43 -3.83 3.33
C HIS A 51 -13.61 -2.55 4.17
N ARG A 52 -13.31 -2.59 5.47
CA ARG A 52 -13.43 -1.39 6.34
C ARG A 52 -12.64 -0.20 5.82
N PHE A 53 -11.53 -0.44 5.12
CA PHE A 53 -10.76 0.64 4.51
C PHE A 53 -11.50 1.37 3.39
N LEU A 54 -12.41 0.69 2.67
CA LEU A 54 -13.31 1.34 1.72
C LEU A 54 -14.41 2.08 2.49
N ARG A 55 -15.12 1.38 3.39
CA ARG A 55 -16.23 1.95 4.19
C ARG A 55 -15.85 3.18 5.02
N ARG A 56 -14.60 3.24 5.50
CA ARG A 56 -14.08 4.32 6.34
C ARG A 56 -13.31 5.39 5.55
N GLY A 57 -13.31 5.31 4.21
CA GLY A 57 -12.63 6.24 3.32
C GLY A 57 -11.12 6.30 3.57
N ILE A 58 -10.49 5.18 3.90
CA ILE A 58 -9.04 5.01 3.99
C ILE A 58 -8.49 4.78 2.58
N PHE A 59 -9.03 3.80 1.86
CA PHE A 59 -8.95 3.78 0.40
C PHE A 59 -10.08 4.66 -0.12
N PHE A 60 -9.73 5.75 -0.79
CA PHE A 60 -10.64 6.88 -0.98
C PHE A 60 -10.71 7.39 -2.42
N SER A 61 -9.73 7.05 -3.26
CA SER A 61 -9.74 7.44 -4.67
C SER A 61 -9.23 6.31 -5.57
N HIS A 62 -9.55 6.40 -6.85
CA HIS A 62 -9.18 5.41 -7.84
C HIS A 62 -8.99 6.01 -9.24
N ARG A 63 -8.46 5.20 -10.17
CA ARG A 63 -8.60 5.39 -11.62
C ARG A 63 -9.04 4.06 -12.22
N ASP A 64 -10.07 4.09 -13.06
CA ASP A 64 -10.55 2.93 -13.82
C ASP A 64 -10.96 1.70 -13.00
N LEU A 65 -11.27 1.86 -11.70
CA LEU A 65 -11.83 0.77 -10.90
C LEU A 65 -13.14 0.24 -11.49
N ASN A 66 -13.96 1.10 -12.10
CA ASN A 66 -15.15 0.66 -12.84
C ASN A 66 -14.81 -0.31 -13.97
N LEU A 67 -13.69 -0.12 -14.70
CA LEU A 67 -13.29 -1.04 -15.77
C LEU A 67 -12.86 -2.41 -15.21
N ILE A 68 -12.23 -2.45 -14.04
CA ILE A 68 -11.92 -3.72 -13.34
C ILE A 68 -13.21 -4.44 -12.95
N LEU A 69 -14.20 -3.69 -12.43
CA LEU A 69 -15.49 -4.27 -12.06
C LEU A 69 -16.28 -4.73 -13.29
N ASP A 70 -16.23 -3.99 -14.41
CA ASP A 70 -16.82 -4.40 -15.69
C ASP A 70 -16.16 -5.69 -16.20
N ALA A 71 -14.82 -5.77 -16.15
CA ALA A 71 -14.07 -6.96 -16.53
C ALA A 71 -14.45 -8.16 -15.64
N TYR A 72 -14.51 -7.98 -14.32
CA TYR A 72 -14.91 -9.02 -13.38
C TYR A 72 -16.36 -9.50 -13.61
N GLU A 73 -17.30 -8.58 -13.78
CA GLU A 73 -18.70 -8.87 -14.08
C GLU A 73 -18.87 -9.62 -15.42
N GLY A 74 -18.02 -9.31 -16.40
CA GLY A 74 -17.95 -10.01 -17.69
C GLY A 74 -17.13 -11.30 -17.70
N GLY A 75 -16.58 -11.74 -16.58
CA GLY A 75 -15.74 -12.95 -16.48
C GLY A 75 -14.35 -12.82 -17.14
N GLN A 76 -13.91 -11.60 -17.44
CA GLN A 76 -12.57 -11.35 -17.97
C GLN A 76 -11.54 -11.37 -16.84
N PRO A 77 -10.34 -11.95 -17.08
CA PRO A 77 -9.30 -12.00 -16.07
C PRO A 77 -8.71 -10.62 -15.80
N PHE A 78 -8.33 -10.40 -14.55
CA PHE A 78 -7.44 -9.32 -14.14
C PHE A 78 -6.49 -9.83 -13.06
N TYR A 79 -5.45 -9.07 -12.74
CA TYR A 79 -4.51 -9.40 -11.66
C TYR A 79 -4.20 -8.18 -10.79
N LEU A 80 -3.69 -8.46 -9.60
CA LEU A 80 -3.26 -7.44 -8.64
C LEU A 80 -1.75 -7.23 -8.74
N TYR A 81 -1.32 -5.98 -8.58
CA TYR A 81 0.09 -5.64 -8.44
C TYR A 81 0.26 -4.64 -7.28
N THR A 82 1.16 -4.95 -6.34
CA THR A 82 1.65 -4.00 -5.33
C THR A 82 3.16 -4.15 -5.18
N GLY A 83 3.81 -3.26 -4.43
CA GLY A 83 5.24 -3.37 -4.19
C GLY A 83 5.67 -2.91 -2.82
N ARG A 84 6.94 -3.19 -2.49
CA ARG A 84 7.62 -2.77 -1.28
C ARG A 84 9.09 -2.48 -1.59
N GLY A 85 9.51 -1.25 -1.32
CA GLY A 85 10.93 -0.93 -1.20
C GLY A 85 11.46 -1.26 0.19
N PRO A 86 12.35 -2.26 0.35
CA PRO A 86 12.86 -2.71 1.65
C PRO A 86 13.84 -1.69 2.25
N SER A 87 13.35 -0.87 3.19
CA SER A 87 14.11 0.24 3.80
C SER A 87 14.64 -0.04 5.21
N SER A 88 14.31 -1.20 5.77
CA SER A 88 14.64 -1.64 7.13
C SER A 88 14.42 -3.14 7.22
N GLU A 89 15.09 -3.82 8.15
CA GLU A 89 14.92 -5.27 8.37
C GLU A 89 13.49 -5.66 8.76
N SER A 90 12.75 -4.74 9.41
CA SER A 90 11.38 -4.98 9.87
C SER A 90 10.43 -3.93 9.32
N MET A 91 9.24 -4.37 8.90
CA MET A 91 8.15 -3.47 8.52
C MET A 91 7.50 -2.85 9.78
N HIS A 92 6.90 -1.67 9.64
CA HIS A 92 6.04 -1.06 10.67
C HIS A 92 4.56 -1.17 10.33
N VAL A 93 3.68 -0.96 11.31
CA VAL A 93 2.21 -1.08 11.18
C VAL A 93 1.61 -0.28 10.03
N GLY A 94 2.23 0.84 9.62
CA GLY A 94 1.80 1.60 8.44
C GLY A 94 1.96 0.85 7.11
N HIS A 95 2.90 -0.09 7.00
CA HIS A 95 3.06 -0.90 5.79
C HIS A 95 1.97 -1.97 5.66
N LEU A 96 1.25 -2.29 6.74
CA LEU A 96 0.20 -3.31 6.73
C LEU A 96 -1.00 -2.82 5.92
N ILE A 97 -1.22 -1.51 5.84
CA ILE A 97 -2.42 -0.94 5.20
C ILE A 97 -2.58 -1.40 3.74
N PRO A 98 -1.58 -1.22 2.84
CA PRO A 98 -1.69 -1.75 1.48
C PRO A 98 -1.78 -3.28 1.47
N PHE A 99 -0.94 -4.02 2.22
CA PHE A 99 -0.94 -5.49 2.17
C PHE A 99 -2.20 -6.15 2.70
N MET A 100 -2.79 -5.66 3.81
CA MET A 100 -4.07 -6.14 4.33
C MET A 100 -5.18 -5.93 3.30
N PHE A 101 -5.17 -4.79 2.61
CA PHE A 101 -6.16 -4.51 1.58
C PHE A 101 -5.97 -5.38 0.34
N THR A 102 -4.73 -5.53 -0.13
CA THR A 102 -4.38 -6.41 -1.24
C THR A 102 -4.76 -7.85 -0.96
N LYS A 103 -4.53 -8.33 0.27
CA LYS A 103 -4.97 -9.67 0.67
C LYS A 103 -6.49 -9.80 0.64
N TRP A 104 -7.22 -8.82 1.17
CA TRP A 104 -8.67 -8.83 1.08
C TRP A 104 -9.16 -8.82 -0.39
N LEU A 105 -8.51 -8.06 -1.26
CA LEU A 105 -8.81 -8.06 -2.70
C LEU A 105 -8.56 -9.45 -3.30
N GLN A 106 -7.41 -10.06 -3.03
CA GLN A 106 -7.08 -11.41 -3.52
C GLN A 106 -8.09 -12.44 -3.02
N ASP A 107 -8.43 -12.44 -1.72
CA ASP A 107 -9.39 -13.37 -1.12
C ASP A 107 -10.82 -13.19 -1.65
N THR A 108 -11.14 -11.98 -2.11
CA THR A 108 -12.48 -11.60 -2.60
C THR A 108 -12.65 -11.89 -4.08
N PHE A 109 -11.69 -11.48 -4.90
CA PHE A 109 -11.75 -11.63 -6.35
C PHE A 109 -11.13 -12.93 -6.85
N LYS A 110 -10.30 -13.62 -6.04
CA LYS A 110 -9.60 -14.86 -6.38
C LYS A 110 -8.75 -14.74 -7.65
N VAL A 111 -7.97 -13.67 -7.70
CA VAL A 111 -7.11 -13.32 -8.84
C VAL A 111 -5.62 -13.47 -8.51
N PRO A 112 -4.76 -13.68 -9.54
CA PRO A 112 -3.31 -13.65 -9.35
C PRO A 112 -2.83 -12.30 -8.79
N LEU A 113 -1.75 -12.35 -8.03
CA LEU A 113 -1.08 -11.22 -7.42
C LEU A 113 0.42 -11.29 -7.69
N VAL A 114 0.98 -10.18 -8.15
CA VAL A 114 2.43 -9.98 -8.20
C VAL A 114 2.85 -8.92 -7.18
N ILE A 115 3.93 -9.21 -6.44
CA ILE A 115 4.49 -8.28 -5.45
C ILE A 115 5.93 -7.98 -5.81
N GLN A 116 6.23 -6.72 -6.13
CA GLN A 116 7.58 -6.26 -6.44
C GLN A 116 8.34 -5.89 -5.16
N LEU A 117 9.54 -6.44 -4.98
CA LEU A 117 10.51 -6.01 -4.00
C LEU A 117 11.59 -5.18 -4.71
N THR A 118 11.52 -3.86 -4.52
CA THR A 118 12.37 -2.88 -5.22
C THR A 118 13.73 -2.73 -4.54
N ASP A 119 14.51 -3.81 -4.53
CA ASP A 119 15.83 -3.86 -3.92
C ASP A 119 16.87 -3.04 -4.71
N ASP A 120 16.75 -2.99 -6.03
CA ASP A 120 17.50 -2.10 -6.91
C ASP A 120 17.20 -0.60 -6.68
N GLU A 121 15.94 -0.21 -6.43
CA GLU A 121 15.58 1.14 -6.01
C GLU A 121 16.38 1.54 -4.77
N LYS A 122 16.43 0.65 -3.78
CA LYS A 122 17.13 0.96 -2.53
C LYS A 122 18.62 1.13 -2.77
N PHE A 123 19.19 0.35 -3.68
CA PHE A 123 20.56 0.53 -4.13
C PHE A 123 20.79 1.89 -4.82
N PHE A 124 19.89 2.33 -5.70
CA PHE A 124 20.06 3.61 -6.41
C PHE A 124 19.77 4.85 -5.55
N PHE A 125 18.92 4.73 -4.52
CA PHE A 125 18.39 5.86 -3.75
C PHE A 125 18.97 5.99 -2.34
N LYS A 126 19.72 5.00 -1.84
CA LYS A 126 20.31 4.99 -0.49
C LYS A 126 21.77 4.59 -0.56
N ASP A 127 22.52 5.06 0.44
CA ASP A 127 23.91 4.66 0.67
C ASP A 127 23.89 3.37 1.50
N LEU A 128 23.67 2.24 0.83
CA LEU A 128 23.58 0.90 1.42
C LEU A 128 24.33 -0.10 0.53
N THR A 129 24.95 -1.10 1.14
CA THR A 129 25.61 -2.17 0.37
C THR A 129 24.59 -3.15 -0.22
N MET A 130 24.98 -3.91 -1.24
CA MET A 130 24.12 -4.95 -1.81
C MET A 130 23.77 -6.02 -0.76
N GLU A 131 24.69 -6.36 0.15
CA GLU A 131 24.47 -7.32 1.22
C GLU A 131 23.45 -6.82 2.26
N GLU A 132 23.51 -5.53 2.61
CA GLU A 132 22.52 -4.92 3.51
C GLU A 132 21.13 -4.94 2.88
N ILE A 133 21.05 -4.60 1.59
CA ILE A 133 19.81 -4.63 0.81
C ILE A 133 19.27 -6.05 0.70
N ASP A 134 20.12 -7.03 0.43
CA ASP A 134 19.74 -8.44 0.32
C ASP A 134 19.12 -8.96 1.63
N LYS A 135 19.78 -8.67 2.76
CA LYS A 135 19.28 -8.99 4.09
C LYS A 135 17.92 -8.35 4.35
N MET A 136 17.78 -7.04 4.11
CA MET A 136 16.51 -6.34 4.32
C MET A 136 15.40 -6.89 3.41
N THR A 137 15.73 -7.19 2.16
CA THR A 137 14.78 -7.71 1.17
C THR A 137 14.27 -9.09 1.58
N THR A 138 15.17 -9.98 2.01
CA THR A 138 14.83 -11.30 2.53
C THR A 138 13.94 -11.23 3.77
N GLU A 139 14.22 -10.34 4.71
CA GLU A 139 13.39 -10.20 5.92
C GLU A 139 12.02 -9.56 5.64
N ASN A 140 11.92 -8.64 4.66
CA ASN A 140 10.65 -8.08 4.20
C ASN A 140 9.84 -9.11 3.41
N LEU A 141 10.49 -10.00 2.63
CA LEU A 141 9.83 -11.12 1.96
C LEU A 141 9.10 -12.01 2.97
N LYS A 142 9.79 -12.39 4.06
CA LYS A 142 9.19 -13.18 5.15
C LYS A 142 8.03 -12.46 5.83
N ASP A 143 8.15 -11.15 6.06
CA ASP A 143 7.04 -10.34 6.56
C ASP A 143 5.85 -10.36 5.60
N ILE A 144 6.06 -10.25 4.29
CA ILE A 144 4.98 -10.26 3.30
C ILE A 144 4.28 -11.62 3.23
N ILE A 145 5.04 -12.72 3.23
CA ILE A 145 4.47 -14.08 3.26
C ILE A 145 3.60 -14.28 4.52
N ALA A 146 4.02 -13.74 5.66
CA ALA A 146 3.30 -13.84 6.92
C ALA A 146 1.90 -13.19 6.93
N PHE A 147 1.55 -12.35 5.95
CA PHE A 147 0.17 -11.88 5.77
C PHE A 147 -0.78 -13.01 5.36
N GLY A 148 -0.27 -14.14 4.86
CA GLY A 148 -1.06 -15.30 4.46
C GLY A 148 -1.68 -15.17 3.06
N PHE A 149 -0.96 -14.53 2.14
CA PHE A 149 -1.34 -14.56 0.71
C PHE A 149 -1.42 -16.01 0.20
N ASP A 150 -2.29 -16.25 -0.78
CA ASP A 150 -2.44 -17.59 -1.35
C ASP A 150 -1.21 -17.94 -2.20
N PRO A 151 -0.41 -18.96 -1.85
CA PRO A 151 0.80 -19.32 -2.59
C PRO A 151 0.51 -19.78 -4.02
N GLU A 152 -0.69 -20.28 -4.34
CA GLU A 152 -1.03 -20.68 -5.70
C GLU A 152 -1.35 -19.48 -6.61
N LEU A 153 -1.66 -18.33 -6.00
CA LEU A 153 -2.05 -17.10 -6.69
C LEU A 153 -1.06 -15.94 -6.47
N THR A 154 0.06 -16.15 -5.78
CA THR A 154 0.99 -15.06 -5.43
C THR A 154 2.40 -15.34 -5.91
N PHE A 155 2.94 -14.38 -6.67
CA PHE A 155 4.34 -14.34 -7.09
C PHE A 155 5.00 -13.09 -6.50
N ILE A 156 6.03 -13.28 -5.70
CA ILE A 156 6.82 -12.19 -5.12
C ILE A 156 8.18 -12.20 -5.81
N PHE A 157 8.63 -11.07 -6.34
CA PHE A 157 9.91 -11.04 -7.04
C PHE A 157 10.77 -9.89 -6.56
N ARG A 158 12.07 -10.13 -6.60
CA ARG A 158 13.11 -9.14 -6.35
C ARG A 158 13.54 -8.55 -7.69
N ASP A 159 13.75 -7.25 -7.73
CA ASP A 159 14.10 -6.60 -8.99
C ASP A 159 15.47 -7.08 -9.49
N PHE A 160 16.47 -7.20 -8.62
CA PHE A 160 17.78 -7.76 -9.01
C PHE A 160 17.73 -9.18 -9.58
N GLU A 161 16.72 -9.99 -9.21
CA GLU A 161 16.60 -11.38 -9.66
C GLU A 161 15.70 -11.53 -10.89
N TYR A 162 14.63 -10.73 -11.00
CA TYR A 162 13.59 -10.95 -11.99
C TYR A 162 13.56 -9.91 -13.13
N VAL A 163 14.14 -8.72 -12.96
CA VAL A 163 14.12 -7.67 -14.01
C VAL A 163 14.74 -8.17 -15.32
N GLY A 164 15.74 -9.04 -15.27
CA GLY A 164 16.32 -9.66 -16.46
C GLY A 164 15.28 -10.41 -17.33
N GLN A 165 14.26 -11.01 -16.72
CA GLN A 165 13.17 -11.72 -17.42
C GLN A 165 12.17 -10.74 -18.06
N MET A 166 11.93 -9.59 -17.43
CA MET A 166 11.00 -8.56 -17.94
C MET A 166 11.69 -7.41 -18.69
N TYR A 167 13.01 -7.47 -18.90
CA TYR A 167 13.79 -6.35 -19.41
C TYR A 167 13.30 -5.82 -20.77
N ARG A 168 12.76 -6.69 -21.64
CA ARG A 168 12.14 -6.26 -22.90
C ARG A 168 10.97 -5.30 -22.69
N ILE A 169 10.21 -5.47 -21.61
CA ILE A 169 9.11 -4.58 -21.24
C ILE A 169 9.67 -3.27 -20.68
N VAL A 170 10.65 -3.36 -19.77
CA VAL A 170 11.35 -2.19 -19.21
C VAL A 170 11.93 -1.32 -20.33
N ALA A 171 12.70 -1.87 -21.25
CA ALA A 171 13.31 -1.15 -22.36
C ALA A 171 12.28 -0.48 -23.29
N ARG A 172 11.11 -1.10 -23.49
CA ARG A 172 10.00 -0.49 -24.26
C ARG A 172 9.43 0.74 -23.54
N ILE A 173 9.32 0.68 -22.21
CA ILE A 173 8.85 1.80 -21.39
C ILE A 173 9.90 2.91 -21.37
N GLU A 174 11.17 2.58 -21.16
CA GLU A 174 12.29 3.53 -21.20
C GLU A 174 12.34 4.28 -22.53
N LYS A 175 12.14 3.58 -23.65
CA LYS A 175 12.05 4.22 -24.99
C LYS A 175 10.85 5.16 -25.12
N ALA A 176 9.75 4.90 -24.40
CA ALA A 176 8.53 5.71 -24.47
C ALA A 176 8.51 6.89 -23.49
N TYR A 177 9.31 6.81 -22.42
CA TYR A 177 9.53 7.90 -21.46
C TYR A 177 10.55 8.89 -22.01
N THR A 178 10.19 10.17 -22.00
CA THR A 178 11.16 11.23 -22.22
C THR A 178 11.79 11.64 -20.90
N ALA A 179 13.07 12.03 -20.90
CA ALA A 179 13.73 12.57 -19.72
C ALA A 179 12.97 13.78 -19.12
N SER A 180 12.36 14.60 -19.97
CA SER A 180 11.53 15.74 -19.51
C SER A 180 10.31 15.29 -18.71
N GLN A 181 9.62 14.24 -19.14
CA GLN A 181 8.48 13.67 -18.41
C GLN A 181 8.90 13.08 -17.07
N VAL A 182 9.98 12.28 -17.06
CA VAL A 182 10.52 11.68 -15.83
C VAL A 182 10.94 12.78 -14.85
N ARG A 183 11.70 13.78 -15.32
CA ARG A 183 12.08 14.96 -14.51
C ARG A 183 10.88 15.72 -13.98
N GLY A 184 9.89 16.00 -14.82
CA GLY A 184 8.68 16.73 -14.42
C GLY A 184 7.83 15.96 -13.41
N CYS A 185 7.85 14.64 -13.45
CA CYS A 185 7.05 13.79 -12.56
C CYS A 185 7.74 13.53 -11.21
N PHE A 186 9.07 13.36 -11.21
CA PHE A 186 9.84 12.92 -10.05
C PHE A 186 10.81 13.96 -9.49
N GLY A 187 11.05 15.06 -10.19
CA GLY A 187 11.95 16.12 -9.74
C GLY A 187 13.43 15.76 -9.77
N PHE A 188 13.84 14.76 -10.55
CA PHE A 188 15.25 14.38 -10.68
C PHE A 188 16.11 15.51 -11.27
N LYS A 189 17.35 15.55 -10.80
CA LYS A 189 18.35 16.54 -11.19
C LYS A 189 19.45 15.86 -12.02
N MET A 190 20.22 16.65 -12.75
CA MET A 190 21.27 16.11 -13.63
C MET A 190 22.42 15.46 -12.83
N GLU A 191 22.55 15.76 -11.54
CA GLU A 191 23.53 15.16 -10.64
C GLU A 191 23.07 13.79 -10.08
N ASP A 192 21.79 13.43 -10.27
CA ASP A 192 21.29 12.11 -9.86
C ASP A 192 21.91 11.00 -10.72
N ASN A 193 22.23 9.86 -10.09
CA ASN A 193 22.77 8.71 -10.82
C ASN A 193 21.76 8.15 -11.84
N CYS A 194 22.27 7.52 -12.92
CA CYS A 194 21.44 6.99 -14.00
C CYS A 194 20.39 5.97 -13.52
N GLY A 195 20.67 5.20 -12.46
CA GLY A 195 19.72 4.24 -11.89
C GLY A 195 18.43 4.90 -11.42
N ARG A 196 18.50 6.08 -10.79
CA ARG A 196 17.31 6.85 -10.38
C ARG A 196 16.45 7.24 -11.59
N TRP A 197 17.08 7.61 -12.70
CA TRP A 197 16.38 7.99 -13.93
C TRP A 197 15.70 6.82 -14.64
N MET A 198 16.28 5.61 -14.56
CA MET A 198 15.76 4.40 -15.18
C MET A 198 14.68 3.70 -14.34
N PHE A 199 14.80 3.76 -13.01
CA PHE A 199 13.93 3.06 -12.09
C PHE A 199 12.40 3.25 -12.31
N PRO A 200 11.88 4.43 -12.70
CA PRO A 200 10.45 4.56 -13.01
C PRO A 200 9.92 3.60 -14.06
N ALA A 201 10.75 3.15 -15.01
CA ALA A 201 10.37 2.13 -15.99
C ALA A 201 10.31 0.72 -15.37
N ILE A 202 11.20 0.43 -14.41
CA ILE A 202 11.23 -0.82 -13.66
C ILE A 202 9.96 -0.96 -12.81
N GLN A 203 9.58 0.08 -12.06
CA GLN A 203 8.34 0.06 -11.27
C GLN A 203 7.05 0.04 -12.14
N ALA A 204 7.13 0.55 -13.38
CA ALA A 204 6.02 0.55 -14.32
C ALA A 204 5.78 -0.83 -14.98
N ALA A 205 6.85 -1.57 -15.29
CA ALA A 205 6.78 -2.82 -16.06
C ALA A 205 5.82 -3.89 -15.47
N PRO A 206 5.74 -4.10 -14.14
CA PRO A 206 4.81 -5.05 -13.55
C PRO A 206 3.32 -4.71 -13.76
N SER A 207 3.01 -3.50 -14.24
CA SER A 207 1.66 -3.10 -14.63
C SER A 207 1.16 -3.77 -15.92
N PHE A 208 2.04 -4.44 -16.65
CA PHE A 208 1.72 -5.11 -17.91
C PHE A 208 1.89 -6.62 -17.77
N SER A 209 0.84 -7.38 -18.08
CA SER A 209 0.85 -8.84 -17.96
C SER A 209 1.96 -9.52 -18.78
N ALA A 210 2.41 -8.89 -19.86
CA ALA A 210 3.53 -9.34 -20.69
C ALA A 210 4.88 -9.41 -19.93
N ALA A 211 5.01 -8.78 -18.75
CA ALA A 211 6.17 -8.94 -17.87
C ALA A 211 6.21 -10.30 -17.17
N PHE A 212 5.10 -11.06 -17.16
CA PHE A 212 4.96 -12.33 -16.45
C PHE A 212 4.40 -13.44 -17.36
N PRO A 213 5.10 -13.85 -18.42
CA PRO A 213 4.58 -14.87 -19.36
C PRO A 213 4.29 -16.23 -18.72
N HIS A 214 4.96 -16.54 -17.60
CA HIS A 214 4.73 -17.74 -16.79
C HIS A 214 3.42 -17.68 -15.97
N ILE A 215 2.78 -16.52 -15.87
CA ILE A 215 1.45 -16.33 -15.25
C ILE A 215 0.42 -16.03 -16.35
N PHE A 216 0.78 -15.16 -17.29
CA PHE A 216 -0.09 -14.66 -18.36
C PHE A 216 0.55 -14.96 -19.74
N PRO A 217 0.21 -16.09 -20.37
CA PRO A 217 0.74 -16.44 -21.68
C PRO A 217 0.41 -15.37 -22.73
N LEU A 218 1.40 -14.96 -23.53
CA LEU A 218 1.27 -13.84 -24.47
C LEU A 218 0.19 -14.10 -25.53
N GLU A 219 -0.04 -15.36 -25.90
CA GLU A 219 -1.07 -15.79 -26.84
C GLU A 219 -2.51 -15.56 -26.33
N LYS A 220 -2.70 -15.41 -25.01
CA LYS A 220 -4.00 -15.07 -24.41
C LYS A 220 -4.27 -13.56 -24.39
N GLY A 221 -3.33 -12.73 -24.87
CA GLY A 221 -3.47 -11.29 -24.94
C GLY A 221 -3.17 -10.57 -23.61
N ASN A 222 -3.46 -9.27 -23.58
CA ASN A 222 -3.22 -8.44 -22.40
C ASN A 222 -4.28 -8.69 -21.32
N VAL A 223 -3.84 -8.68 -20.05
CA VAL A 223 -4.71 -8.86 -18.88
C VAL A 223 -4.77 -7.55 -18.10
N PHE A 224 -5.95 -7.18 -17.59
CA PHE A 224 -6.11 -5.97 -16.78
C PHE A 224 -5.31 -6.06 -15.47
N CYS A 225 -4.74 -4.94 -15.05
CA CYS A 225 -3.96 -4.83 -13.81
C CYS A 225 -4.65 -3.83 -12.85
N MET A 226 -4.78 -4.21 -11.57
CA MET A 226 -5.25 -3.33 -10.50
C MET A 226 -4.16 -3.15 -9.44
N ILE A 227 -3.84 -1.89 -9.12
CA ILE A 227 -2.73 -1.53 -8.25
C ILE A 227 -3.24 -0.84 -6.96
N PRO A 228 -3.37 -1.59 -5.84
CA PRO A 228 -3.58 -1.00 -4.52
C PRO A 228 -2.30 -0.39 -3.97
N GLN A 229 -2.36 0.90 -3.62
CA GLN A 229 -1.19 1.65 -3.16
C GLN A 229 -1.56 2.82 -2.24
N ALA A 230 -0.58 3.43 -1.60
CA ALA A 230 -0.74 4.76 -1.04
C ALA A 230 -0.61 5.82 -2.15
N ILE A 231 -1.25 6.98 -1.98
CA ILE A 231 -1.35 7.96 -3.06
C ILE A 231 -0.03 8.62 -3.47
N ASP A 232 1.01 8.53 -2.64
CA ASP A 232 2.37 8.98 -2.96
C ASP A 232 2.99 8.23 -4.16
N GLN A 233 2.48 7.05 -4.49
CA GLN A 233 2.96 6.22 -5.59
C GLN A 233 2.25 6.50 -6.93
N ASP A 234 1.14 7.27 -6.94
CA ASP A 234 0.41 7.62 -8.18
C ASP A 234 1.28 8.26 -9.28
N PRO A 235 2.32 9.07 -8.99
CA PRO A 235 3.21 9.59 -10.04
C PRO A 235 3.79 8.51 -10.98
N TYR A 236 4.20 7.35 -10.45
CA TYR A 236 4.68 6.23 -11.27
C TYR A 236 3.60 5.73 -12.23
N PHE A 237 2.40 5.51 -11.71
CA PHE A 237 1.33 4.87 -12.47
C PHE A 237 0.56 5.84 -13.36
N ARG A 238 0.55 7.13 -13.03
CA ARG A 238 0.10 8.19 -13.93
C ARG A 238 0.95 8.18 -15.20
N LEU A 239 2.28 8.20 -15.06
CA LEU A 239 3.19 8.15 -16.20
C LEU A 239 3.09 6.82 -16.97
N THR A 240 2.92 5.71 -16.25
CA THR A 240 2.68 4.37 -16.85
C THR A 240 1.42 4.35 -17.71
N ARG A 241 0.33 4.94 -17.24
CA ARG A 241 -0.95 5.04 -17.96
C ARG A 241 -0.86 5.90 -19.23
N ASP A 242 0.01 6.91 -19.24
CA ASP A 242 0.23 7.78 -20.40
C ASP A 242 1.00 7.09 -21.54
N VAL A 243 1.85 6.10 -21.23
CA VAL A 243 2.56 5.29 -22.25
C VAL A 243 1.82 4.03 -22.66
N ALA A 244 1.00 3.44 -21.78
CA ALA A 244 0.41 2.12 -22.01
C ALA A 244 -0.26 1.96 -23.40
N PRO A 245 -1.14 2.87 -23.87
CA PRO A 245 -1.77 2.74 -25.18
C PRO A 245 -0.77 2.81 -26.34
N ARG A 246 0.27 3.66 -26.24
CA ARG A 246 1.33 3.78 -27.26
C ARG A 246 2.17 2.51 -27.37
N LEU A 247 2.26 1.76 -26.29
CA LEU A 247 2.95 0.47 -26.23
C LEU A 247 2.05 -0.71 -26.58
N GLY A 248 0.75 -0.50 -26.84
CA GLY A 248 -0.21 -1.56 -27.10
C GLY A 248 -0.63 -2.35 -25.86
N TYR A 249 -0.51 -1.77 -24.67
CA TYR A 249 -0.93 -2.36 -23.40
C TYR A 249 -2.17 -1.69 -22.82
N LEU A 250 -2.87 -2.40 -21.93
CA LEU A 250 -3.98 -1.87 -21.15
C LEU A 250 -3.45 -0.90 -20.09
N LYS A 251 -4.20 0.16 -19.81
CA LYS A 251 -3.89 1.07 -18.70
C LYS A 251 -4.11 0.34 -17.37
N PRO A 252 -3.18 0.36 -16.41
CA PRO A 252 -3.45 -0.19 -15.09
C PRO A 252 -4.50 0.67 -14.37
N ALA A 253 -5.46 0.01 -13.72
CA ALA A 253 -6.32 0.64 -12.73
C ALA A 253 -5.53 0.82 -11.42
N VAL A 254 -5.80 1.90 -10.70
CA VAL A 254 -5.15 2.18 -9.42
C VAL A 254 -6.20 2.48 -8.36
N ILE A 255 -5.92 2.11 -7.11
CA ILE A 255 -6.76 2.46 -5.97
C ILE A 255 -5.85 2.96 -4.83
N HIS A 256 -6.20 4.13 -4.27
CA HIS A 256 -5.31 4.88 -3.39
C HIS A 256 -5.80 4.90 -1.96
N SER A 257 -4.89 4.60 -1.05
CA SER A 257 -5.02 4.83 0.39
C SER A 257 -4.51 6.20 0.81
N LYS A 258 -5.09 6.70 1.89
CA LYS A 258 -4.57 7.82 2.69
C LYS A 258 -3.28 7.39 3.41
N PHE A 259 -2.46 8.37 3.78
CA PHE A 259 -1.27 8.10 4.57
C PHE A 259 -1.62 7.61 5.97
N PHE A 260 -0.85 6.64 6.44
CA PHE A 260 -0.90 6.21 7.83
C PHE A 260 -0.13 7.23 8.70
N PRO A 261 -0.78 7.88 9.69
CA PRO A 261 -0.17 8.98 10.43
C PRO A 261 0.91 8.50 11.39
N GLY A 262 1.92 9.35 11.62
CA GLY A 262 2.95 9.12 12.64
C GLY A 262 2.40 9.17 14.07
N LEU A 263 3.17 8.71 15.05
CA LEU A 263 2.77 8.77 16.46
C LEU A 263 2.65 10.21 16.99
N SER A 264 3.57 11.09 16.59
CA SER A 264 3.65 12.46 17.09
C SER A 264 2.58 13.41 16.53
N GLY A 265 1.81 13.00 15.53
CA GLY A 265 0.74 13.81 14.94
C GLY A 265 0.31 13.35 13.56
N LEU A 266 -0.70 14.03 13.01
CA LEU A 266 -1.30 13.71 11.72
C LEU A 266 -0.60 14.35 10.51
N LYS A 267 0.39 15.21 10.77
CA LYS A 267 1.21 15.85 9.73
C LYS A 267 2.26 14.88 9.25
N GLY A 268 2.24 14.59 7.95
CA GLY A 268 3.18 13.66 7.31
C GLY A 268 2.81 12.17 7.43
N LYS A 269 3.67 11.33 6.88
CA LYS A 269 3.53 9.86 6.83
C LYS A 269 4.42 9.22 7.90
N MET A 270 3.97 8.12 8.50
CA MET A 270 4.85 7.30 9.34
C MET A 270 6.04 6.79 8.52
N SER A 271 7.26 7.03 9.04
CA SER A 271 8.51 6.58 8.44
C SER A 271 9.35 5.83 9.47
N SER A 272 10.05 4.80 8.98
CA SER A 272 10.99 4.01 9.80
C SER A 272 12.17 4.85 10.33
N SER A 273 12.49 5.97 9.68
CA SER A 273 13.63 6.83 10.03
C SER A 273 13.37 7.85 11.15
N ALA A 274 12.11 8.04 11.56
CA ALA A 274 11.71 9.10 12.50
C ALA A 274 11.62 8.65 13.97
N GLY A 275 12.12 7.45 14.31
CA GLY A 275 12.24 6.94 15.69
C GLY A 275 10.93 6.60 16.43
N ALA A 276 9.76 7.00 15.92
CA ALA A 276 8.45 6.82 16.56
C ALA A 276 7.51 5.91 15.76
N ALA A 277 8.02 4.84 15.16
CA ALA A 277 7.22 3.83 14.47
C ALA A 277 6.95 2.61 15.37
N VAL A 278 5.78 1.99 15.22
CA VAL A 278 5.47 0.68 15.82
C VAL A 278 5.84 -0.40 14.80
N PHE A 279 6.89 -1.16 15.09
CA PHE A 279 7.42 -2.20 14.21
C PHE A 279 6.71 -3.55 14.42
N LEU A 280 6.71 -4.39 13.40
CA LEU A 280 6.19 -5.77 13.47
C LEU A 280 7.02 -6.68 14.38
N THR A 281 8.21 -6.24 14.75
CA THR A 281 9.10 -6.90 15.72
C THR A 281 8.97 -6.35 17.14
N ASP A 282 8.16 -5.32 17.37
CA ASP A 282 7.96 -4.76 18.71
C ASP A 282 7.29 -5.78 19.64
N THR A 283 7.77 -5.85 20.88
CA THR A 283 7.10 -6.62 21.95
C THR A 283 5.84 -5.89 22.44
N PRO A 284 4.88 -6.59 23.10
CA PRO A 284 3.72 -5.95 23.70
C PRO A 284 4.06 -4.78 24.64
N LYS A 285 5.18 -4.88 25.37
CA LYS A 285 5.70 -3.81 26.23
C LYS A 285 6.17 -2.60 25.40
N MET A 286 6.92 -2.83 24.32
CA MET A 286 7.38 -1.76 23.43
C MET A 286 6.21 -1.04 22.75
N ILE A 287 5.20 -1.78 22.26
CA ILE A 287 3.97 -1.19 21.70
C ILE A 287 3.30 -0.30 22.73
N LYS A 288 3.05 -0.82 23.95
CA LYS A 288 2.47 -0.06 25.06
C LYS A 288 3.26 1.22 25.37
N ASP A 289 4.57 1.11 25.49
CA ASP A 289 5.43 2.24 25.84
C ASP A 289 5.43 3.31 24.73
N LYS A 290 5.51 2.90 23.46
CA LYS A 290 5.45 3.81 22.31
C LYS A 290 4.12 4.56 22.23
N ILE A 291 2.99 3.85 22.35
CA ILE A 291 1.66 4.48 22.31
C ILE A 291 1.47 5.44 23.49
N ASN A 292 1.86 5.04 24.70
CA ASN A 292 1.68 5.91 25.87
C ASN A 292 2.56 7.16 25.81
N LYS A 293 3.83 7.02 25.43
CA LYS A 293 4.82 8.12 25.45
C LYS A 293 4.74 9.04 24.23
N HIS A 294 4.45 8.50 23.05
CA HIS A 294 4.63 9.24 21.79
C HIS A 294 3.34 9.51 21.03
N ALA A 295 2.26 8.75 21.25
CA ALA A 295 1.01 9.00 20.54
C ALA A 295 0.37 10.31 21.01
N PHE A 296 0.25 11.28 20.09
CA PHE A 296 -0.40 12.56 20.32
C PHE A 296 -1.87 12.37 20.73
N SER A 297 -2.27 13.09 21.78
CA SER A 297 -3.62 13.07 22.35
C SER A 297 -4.41 14.28 21.90
N GLY A 298 -5.64 14.04 21.45
CA GLY A 298 -6.64 15.11 21.25
C GLY A 298 -7.53 15.36 22.48
N GLY A 299 -7.28 14.69 23.60
CA GLY A 299 -8.01 14.89 24.85
C GLY A 299 -7.60 16.15 25.62
N GLY A 300 -8.38 16.52 26.64
CA GLY A 300 -8.08 17.64 27.53
C GLY A 300 -6.73 17.51 28.24
N ALA A 301 -6.13 18.64 28.60
CA ALA A 301 -4.81 18.69 29.25
C ALA A 301 -4.83 18.02 30.64
N ASP A 302 -5.99 18.05 31.30
CA ASP A 302 -6.23 17.35 32.55
C ASP A 302 -7.59 16.62 32.58
N LYS A 303 -7.85 15.92 33.69
CA LYS A 303 -9.09 15.15 33.86
C LYS A 303 -10.34 16.02 33.86
N LYS A 304 -10.27 17.22 34.45
CA LYS A 304 -11.42 18.12 34.56
C LYS A 304 -11.77 18.66 33.18
N GLU A 305 -10.77 19.06 32.40
CA GLU A 305 -10.95 19.53 31.04
C GLU A 305 -11.51 18.42 30.14
N GLN A 306 -10.98 17.19 30.21
CA GLN A 306 -11.52 16.06 29.45
C GLN A 306 -13.00 15.78 29.79
N LEU A 307 -13.39 15.83 31.06
CA LEU A 307 -14.78 15.62 31.48
C LEU A 307 -15.71 16.74 31.01
N LEU A 308 -15.22 17.97 30.91
CA LEU A 308 -16.02 19.15 30.59
C LEU A 308 -16.12 19.42 29.08
N LEU A 309 -15.00 19.31 28.37
CA LEU A 309 -14.88 19.65 26.95
C LEU A 309 -14.80 18.44 26.02
N GLY A 310 -14.53 17.25 26.57
CA GLY A 310 -14.30 16.04 25.77
C GLY A 310 -12.97 16.04 25.03
N GLY A 311 -12.79 15.03 24.17
CA GLY A 311 -11.61 14.87 23.31
C GLY A 311 -11.91 15.14 21.84
N ASN A 312 -10.97 15.74 21.14
CA ASN A 312 -11.03 15.97 19.70
C ASN A 312 -10.53 14.75 18.92
N THR A 313 -11.47 13.93 18.44
CA THR A 313 -11.18 12.71 17.66
C THR A 313 -10.52 13.00 16.32
N SER A 314 -10.64 14.20 15.76
CA SER A 314 -10.09 14.54 14.44
C SER A 314 -8.57 14.68 14.45
N VAL A 315 -7.98 14.97 15.61
CA VAL A 315 -6.52 15.14 15.79
C VAL A 315 -5.89 14.04 16.65
N ASP A 316 -6.68 13.27 17.41
CA ASP A 316 -6.21 12.22 18.30
C ASP A 316 -5.63 11.02 17.54
N VAL A 317 -4.31 10.81 17.63
CA VAL A 317 -3.62 9.73 16.92
C VAL A 317 -4.15 8.35 17.31
N PRO A 318 -4.38 8.04 18.61
CA PRO A 318 -4.99 6.76 18.99
C PRO A 318 -6.34 6.47 18.32
N VAL A 319 -7.25 7.45 18.28
CA VAL A 319 -8.53 7.30 17.57
C VAL A 319 -8.30 7.13 16.07
N GLN A 320 -7.40 7.90 15.47
CA GLN A 320 -7.09 7.76 14.05
C GLN A 320 -6.56 6.36 13.72
N TRP A 321 -5.66 5.80 14.53
CA TRP A 321 -5.14 4.45 14.33
C TRP A 321 -6.20 3.36 14.53
N LEU A 322 -7.12 3.53 15.48
CA LEU A 322 -8.26 2.62 15.65
C LEU A 322 -9.15 2.59 14.39
N ARG A 323 -9.28 3.70 13.65
CA ARG A 323 -9.99 3.69 12.34
C ARG A 323 -9.36 2.74 11.32
N PHE A 324 -8.05 2.47 11.40
CA PHE A 324 -7.38 1.49 10.54
C PHE A 324 -7.49 0.07 11.12
N PHE A 325 -7.24 -0.12 12.42
CA PHE A 325 -7.00 -1.46 12.95
C PHE A 325 -8.17 -2.10 13.70
N LEU A 326 -9.10 -1.32 14.25
CA LEU A 326 -10.25 -1.89 14.96
C LEU A 326 -11.27 -2.39 13.93
N GLU A 327 -11.58 -3.68 13.90
CA GLU A 327 -12.50 -4.25 12.90
C GLU A 327 -13.96 -3.79 13.07
N ASP A 328 -14.41 -3.64 14.32
CA ASP A 328 -15.80 -3.33 14.65
C ASP A 328 -16.13 -1.83 14.44
N ASP A 329 -17.06 -1.56 13.52
CA ASP A 329 -17.53 -0.21 13.18
C ASP A 329 -18.42 0.41 14.27
N GLU A 330 -19.15 -0.41 15.04
CA GLU A 330 -19.99 0.07 16.16
C GLU A 330 -19.12 0.44 17.36
N GLU A 331 -18.17 -0.42 17.72
CA GLU A 331 -17.23 -0.14 18.81
C GLU A 331 -16.38 1.11 18.52
N LEU A 332 -15.93 1.28 17.27
CA LEU A 332 -15.23 2.50 16.85
C LEU A 332 -16.11 3.75 17.03
N ARG A 333 -17.37 3.70 16.59
CA ARG A 333 -18.33 4.81 16.73
C ARG A 333 -18.61 5.10 18.21
N ARG A 334 -18.72 4.07 19.04
CA ARG A 334 -18.91 4.21 20.49
C ARG A 334 -17.71 4.90 21.13
N ILE A 335 -16.48 4.45 20.86
CA ILE A 335 -15.25 5.06 21.37
C ILE A 335 -15.16 6.53 20.96
N GLN A 336 -15.42 6.85 19.69
CA GLN A 336 -15.40 8.23 19.20
C GLN A 336 -16.41 9.10 19.95
N LYS A 337 -17.67 8.64 20.05
CA LYS A 337 -18.74 9.36 20.74
C LYS A 337 -18.42 9.56 22.23
N ASP A 338 -18.04 8.51 22.92
CA ASP A 338 -17.76 8.57 24.36
C ASP A 338 -16.52 9.44 24.65
N TYR A 339 -15.51 9.44 23.77
CA TYR A 339 -14.34 10.30 23.92
C TYR A 339 -14.68 11.78 23.67
N MET A 340 -15.46 12.08 22.62
CA MET A 340 -15.95 13.44 22.33
C MET A 340 -16.85 13.99 23.43
N LEU A 341 -17.61 13.13 24.12
CA LEU A 341 -18.47 13.53 25.23
C LEU A 341 -17.77 13.53 26.59
N GLY A 342 -16.44 13.31 26.63
CA GLY A 342 -15.68 13.30 27.88
C GLY A 342 -15.96 12.10 28.80
N ARG A 343 -16.73 11.10 28.34
CA ARG A 343 -17.13 9.93 29.14
C ARG A 343 -15.99 8.95 29.36
N ILE A 344 -15.02 8.92 28.45
CA ILE A 344 -13.79 8.14 28.57
C ILE A 344 -12.55 9.04 28.49
N MET A 345 -11.51 8.61 29.20
CA MET A 345 -10.22 9.30 29.24
C MET A 345 -9.32 8.84 28.08
N THR A 346 -8.35 9.66 27.69
CA THR A 346 -7.32 9.29 26.69
C THR A 346 -6.64 7.96 27.01
N GLY A 347 -6.37 7.69 28.29
CA GLY A 347 -5.78 6.42 28.72
C GLY A 347 -6.63 5.19 28.38
N ALA A 348 -7.96 5.31 28.39
CA ALA A 348 -8.86 4.23 27.99
C ALA A 348 -8.82 4.00 26.48
N VAL A 349 -8.79 5.07 25.67
CA VAL A 349 -8.64 4.98 24.21
C VAL A 349 -7.30 4.33 23.85
N LYS A 350 -6.19 4.79 24.46
CA LYS A 350 -4.86 4.20 24.27
C LYS A 350 -4.83 2.73 24.65
N LYS A 351 -5.53 2.32 25.72
CA LYS A 351 -5.62 0.91 26.12
C LYS A 351 -6.24 0.03 25.03
N VAL A 352 -7.35 0.46 24.42
CA VAL A 352 -7.99 -0.27 23.31
C VAL A 352 -7.05 -0.38 22.12
N LEU A 353 -6.37 0.72 21.75
CA LEU A 353 -5.39 0.69 20.67
C LEU A 353 -4.23 -0.27 20.95
N ILE A 354 -3.66 -0.23 22.16
CA ILE A 354 -2.55 -1.10 22.55
C ILE A 354 -2.96 -2.57 22.44
N GLN A 355 -4.16 -2.92 22.91
CA GLN A 355 -4.70 -4.28 22.81
C GLN A 355 -4.87 -4.70 21.34
N THR A 356 -5.46 -3.82 20.53
CA THR A 356 -5.68 -4.06 19.10
C THR A 356 -4.36 -4.31 18.36
N LEU A 357 -3.38 -3.41 18.52
CA LEU A 357 -2.07 -3.53 17.88
C LEU A 357 -1.29 -4.74 18.39
N THR A 358 -1.33 -5.01 19.69
CA THR A 358 -0.64 -6.17 20.28
C THR A 358 -1.18 -7.45 19.68
N SER A 359 -2.50 -7.58 19.56
CA SER A 359 -3.12 -8.75 18.93
C SER A 359 -2.67 -8.92 17.48
N ILE A 360 -2.65 -7.84 16.69
CA ILE A 360 -2.23 -7.87 15.28
C ILE A 360 -0.75 -8.24 15.14
N VAL A 361 0.12 -7.55 15.90
CA VAL A 361 1.57 -7.76 15.82
C VAL A 361 1.95 -9.15 16.31
N THR A 362 1.36 -9.62 17.41
CA THR A 362 1.62 -10.99 17.89
C THR A 362 1.13 -12.03 16.90
N ALA A 363 -0.06 -11.88 16.30
CA ALA A 363 -0.54 -12.79 15.26
C ALA A 363 0.38 -12.83 14.05
N HIS A 364 0.87 -11.65 13.59
CA HIS A 364 1.85 -11.54 12.52
C HIS A 364 3.16 -12.25 12.88
N GLN A 365 3.69 -12.03 14.09
CA GLN A 365 4.91 -12.68 14.56
C GLN A 365 4.79 -14.20 14.60
N GLU A 366 3.63 -14.73 14.98
CA GLU A 366 3.39 -16.18 14.97
C GLU A 366 3.24 -16.74 13.56
N ALA A 367 2.61 -16.01 12.64
CA ALA A 367 2.56 -16.40 11.23
C ALA A 367 3.97 -16.38 10.61
N ARG A 368 4.75 -15.32 10.86
CA ARG A 368 6.11 -15.14 10.37
C ARG A 368 7.06 -16.23 10.86
N ARG A 369 6.94 -16.67 12.12
CA ARG A 369 7.75 -17.76 12.67
C ARG A 369 7.55 -19.10 11.93
N LYS A 370 6.44 -19.26 11.23
CA LYS A 370 6.14 -20.46 10.43
C LYS A 370 6.64 -20.37 9.00
N VAL A 371 7.10 -19.20 8.55
CA VAL A 371 7.64 -19.02 7.20
C VAL A 371 9.00 -19.70 7.12
N THR A 372 9.08 -20.68 6.24
CA THR A 372 10.28 -21.48 5.97
C THR A 372 11.01 -20.97 4.73
N ASP A 373 12.25 -21.42 4.52
CA ASP A 373 12.98 -21.11 3.29
C ASP A 373 12.27 -21.70 2.06
N THR A 374 11.66 -22.88 2.20
CA THR A 374 10.81 -23.48 1.15
C THR A 374 9.61 -22.59 0.80
N ASP A 375 9.00 -21.91 1.78
CA ASP A 375 7.96 -20.93 1.49
C ASP A 375 8.56 -19.75 0.70
N THR A 376 9.72 -19.23 1.09
CA THR A 376 10.35 -18.13 0.34
C THR A 376 10.67 -18.53 -1.10
N GLU A 377 11.24 -19.71 -1.31
CA GLU A 377 11.51 -20.28 -2.63
C GLU A 377 10.22 -20.46 -3.43
N LEU A 378 9.15 -20.96 -2.79
CA LEU A 378 7.85 -21.09 -3.45
C LEU A 378 7.33 -19.73 -3.87
N PHE A 379 7.29 -18.72 -3.00
CA PHE A 379 6.74 -17.41 -3.38
C PHE A 379 7.57 -16.68 -4.44
N THR A 380 8.87 -16.97 -4.56
CA THR A 380 9.77 -16.36 -5.57
C THR A 380 10.01 -17.20 -6.82
N ALA A 381 9.55 -18.45 -6.85
CA ALA A 381 9.74 -19.33 -8.00
C ALA A 381 8.93 -18.86 -9.23
N VAL A 382 9.64 -18.67 -10.34
CA VAL A 382 9.04 -18.47 -11.66
C VAL A 382 8.39 -19.78 -12.12
N ARG A 383 7.09 -19.93 -11.88
CA ARG A 383 6.31 -21.16 -12.17
C ARG A 383 5.00 -20.87 -12.89
N PRO A 384 4.42 -21.84 -13.64
CA PRO A 384 3.07 -21.71 -14.17
C PRO A 384 2.05 -21.36 -13.07
N MET A 385 1.38 -20.22 -13.21
CA MET A 385 0.31 -19.76 -12.31
C MET A 385 -0.86 -19.19 -13.11
N GLY A 386 -2.04 -19.09 -12.48
CA GLY A 386 -3.21 -18.47 -13.10
C GLY A 386 -3.50 -19.02 -14.52
N PRO A 387 -3.72 -18.15 -15.53
CA PRO A 387 -4.02 -18.59 -16.89
C PRO A 387 -2.97 -19.51 -17.54
N ALA A 388 -1.70 -19.44 -17.14
CA ALA A 388 -0.65 -20.33 -17.65
C ALA A 388 -0.81 -21.77 -17.12
N LYS A 389 -1.21 -21.93 -15.85
CA LYS A 389 -1.43 -23.25 -15.23
C LYS A 389 -2.57 -24.00 -15.92
N GLU A 390 -3.69 -23.33 -16.19
CA GLU A 390 -4.82 -23.88 -16.95
C GLU A 390 -4.41 -24.36 -18.36
N THR A 391 -3.46 -23.66 -18.99
CA THR A 391 -2.97 -24.01 -20.34
C THR A 391 -2.06 -25.23 -20.31
N ALA A 392 -1.30 -25.41 -19.23
CA ALA A 392 -0.44 -26.59 -19.05
C ALA A 392 -1.30 -27.84 -18.79
N GLU A 393 -2.31 -27.73 -17.92
CA GLU A 393 -3.23 -28.83 -17.56
C GLU A 393 -4.13 -29.28 -18.71
N THR A 394 -4.46 -28.39 -19.66
CA THR A 394 -5.25 -28.75 -20.86
C THR A 394 -4.42 -29.41 -21.96
N ARG A 395 -3.09 -29.41 -21.86
CA ARG A 395 -2.17 -30.04 -22.82
C ARG A 395 -1.67 -31.42 -22.37
N THR A 396 -1.91 -31.79 -21.11
CA THR A 396 -1.68 -33.13 -20.53
C THR A 396 -2.96 -33.94 -20.56
#